data_AF-A0A2M6Y6A2-F1
#
_entry.id   AF-A0A2M6Y6A2-F1
#
_cell.length_a   1.000
_cell.length_b   1.000
_cell.length_c   1.000
_cell.angle_alpha   90.00
_cell.angle_beta   90.00
_cell.angle_gamma   90.00
#
_symmetry.space_group_name_H-M   'P 1'
#
loop_
_entity.id
_entity.type
_entity.pdbx_description
1 polymer ?
#
loop_
_entity_poly.entity_id
_entity_poly.type
_entity_poly.pdbx_seq_one_letter_code
_entity_poly.pdbx_strand_id
1 'polypeptide(L)'
;MLYAGVRREERLGMALSRVRSFDLVIIDCPPSLGTLTLNALACADWILVPCEMGARAADGLVDLLEIITMLKGADFNQWRIVLTKFDIRKSVTNAAVLKGLAPY
;
A
#
# COMPACT_ATOMS: atom_id res chain seq x y z
N MET A 1 4.60 -13.45 -22.78
CA MET A 1 4.09 -13.01 -24.10
C MET A 1 3.17 -11.83 -23.86
N LEU A 2 3.43 -10.69 -24.53
CA LEU A 2 2.63 -9.43 -24.62
C LEU A 2 2.54 -8.65 -23.29
N TYR A 3 3.12 -7.44 -23.12
CA TYR A 3 2.91 -6.24 -23.93
C TYR A 3 4.16 -5.35 -24.02
N ALA A 4 4.53 -5.01 -25.25
CA ALA A 4 5.54 -4.00 -25.60
C ALA A 4 4.91 -2.60 -25.63
N GLY A 5 4.60 -2.05 -24.46
CA GLY A 5 4.25 -0.65 -24.27
C GLY A 5 4.92 -0.17 -23.00
N VAL A 6 5.44 1.06 -22.98
CA VAL A 6 5.99 1.74 -21.80
C VAL A 6 5.32 1.22 -20.53
N ARG A 7 6.09 0.54 -19.66
CA ARG A 7 5.61 -0.16 -18.45
C ARG A 7 4.63 0.77 -17.73
N ARG A 8 3.33 0.47 -17.81
CA ARG A 8 2.27 1.44 -17.48
C ARG A 8 2.35 1.87 -16.02
N GLU A 9 2.94 1.01 -15.19
CA GLU A 9 3.21 1.12 -13.77
C GLU A 9 4.48 1.92 -13.44
N GLU A 10 5.28 2.34 -14.43
CA GLU A 10 6.52 3.11 -14.20
C GLU A 10 6.39 4.61 -14.47
N ARG A 11 5.25 5.05 -15.01
CA ARG A 11 5.08 6.44 -15.46
C ARG A 11 5.33 7.46 -14.35
N LEU A 12 4.85 7.18 -13.14
CA LEU A 12 5.09 8.06 -12.00
C LEU A 12 6.57 8.09 -11.59
N GLY A 13 7.22 6.93 -11.51
CA GLY A 13 8.65 6.84 -11.19
C GLY A 13 9.53 7.59 -12.19
N MET A 14 9.21 7.48 -13.49
CA MET A 14 9.89 8.25 -14.53
C MET A 14 9.72 9.76 -14.36
N ALA A 15 8.52 10.22 -14.00
CA ALA A 15 8.26 11.64 -13.73
C ALA A 15 9.02 12.14 -12.49
N LEU A 16 8.97 11.37 -11.40
CA LEU A 16 9.64 11.69 -10.14
C LEU A 16 11.18 11.72 -10.26
N SER A 17 11.78 10.86 -11.10
CA SER A 17 13.24 10.85 -11.33
C SER A 17 13.80 12.19 -11.84
N ARG A 18 12.94 13.06 -12.39
CA ARG A 18 13.30 14.39 -12.92
C ARG A 18 13.22 15.48 -11.85
N VAL A 19 12.64 15.17 -10.69
CA VAL A 19 12.44 16.11 -9.58
C VAL A 19 13.54 15.87 -8.54
N ARG A 20 14.37 16.88 -8.26
CA ARG A 20 15.56 16.73 -7.39
C ARG A 20 15.56 17.63 -6.14
N SER A 21 14.47 18.35 -5.88
CA SER A 21 14.39 19.41 -4.88
C SER A 21 13.59 19.03 -3.62
N PHE A 22 13.34 17.75 -3.40
CA PHE A 22 12.56 17.28 -2.24
C PHE A 22 13.31 16.17 -1.52
N ASP A 23 13.38 16.30 -0.19
CA ASP A 23 13.93 15.25 0.68
C ASP A 23 12.93 14.09 0.87
N LEU A 24 11.64 14.37 0.71
CA LEU A 24 10.55 13.41 0.87
C LEU A 24 9.42 13.68 -0.14
N VAL A 25 8.88 12.60 -0.72
CA VAL A 25 7.69 12.64 -1.57
C VAL A 25 6.62 11.75 -0.94
N ILE A 26 5.44 12.32 -0.69
CA ILE A 26 4.27 11.58 -0.22
C ILE A 26 3.32 11.39 -1.41
N ILE A 27 2.95 10.14 -1.68
CA ILE A 27 2.03 9.77 -2.76
C ILE A 27 0.73 9.29 -2.13
N ASP A 28 -0.31 10.13 -2.17
CA ASP A 28 -1.65 9.74 -1.74
C ASP A 28 -2.36 8.97 -2.86
N CYS A 29 -2.84 7.78 -2.55
CA CYS A 29 -3.42 6.87 -3.52
C CYS A 29 -4.95 6.91 -3.48
N PRO A 30 -5.64 6.79 -4.62
CA PRO A 30 -7.09 6.59 -4.60
C PRO A 30 -7.43 5.26 -3.91
N PRO A 31 -8.67 5.08 -3.42
CA PRO A 31 -9.10 3.88 -2.71
C PRO A 31 -9.25 2.62 -3.60
N SER A 32 -8.76 2.67 -4.84
CA SER A 32 -8.85 1.59 -5.82
C SER A 32 -7.46 1.07 -6.19
N LEU A 33 -7.33 -0.24 -6.43
CA LEU A 33 -6.08 -0.88 -6.88
C LEU A 33 -5.89 -0.73 -8.40
N GLY A 34 -6.17 0.47 -8.93
CA GLY A 34 -6.05 0.80 -10.34
C GLY A 34 -4.65 1.31 -10.73
N THR A 35 -4.50 1.75 -11.98
CA THR A 35 -3.21 2.20 -12.54
C THR A 35 -2.48 3.24 -11.69
N LEU A 36 -3.20 4.19 -11.05
CA LEU A 36 -2.57 5.22 -10.21
C LEU A 36 -1.89 4.61 -8.99
N THR A 37 -2.59 3.73 -8.27
CA THR A 37 -2.08 3.01 -7.10
C THR A 37 -0.94 2.08 -7.51
N LEU A 38 -1.04 1.37 -8.62
CA LEU A 38 0.06 0.52 -9.13
C LEU A 38 1.32 1.34 -9.43
N ASN A 39 1.18 2.52 -10.02
CA ASN A 39 2.31 3.42 -10.27
C ASN A 39 2.94 3.93 -8.97
N ALA A 40 2.12 4.27 -7.98
CA ALA A 40 2.59 4.69 -6.67
C ALA A 40 3.39 3.58 -5.98
N LEU A 41 2.80 2.37 -5.89
CA LEU A 41 3.44 1.22 -5.26
C LEU A 41 4.75 0.82 -5.95
N ALA A 42 4.79 0.84 -7.28
CA ALA A 42 5.99 0.47 -8.05
C ALA A 42 7.18 1.38 -7.72
N CYS A 43 6.97 2.70 -7.63
CA CYS A 43 8.05 3.67 -7.39
C CYS A 43 8.31 4.01 -5.93
N ALA A 44 7.43 3.64 -4.99
CA ALA A 44 7.57 3.98 -3.58
C ALA A 44 8.75 3.25 -2.91
N ASP A 45 9.57 3.97 -2.15
CA ASP A 45 10.60 3.38 -1.28
C ASP A 45 10.01 2.76 -0.01
N TRP A 46 8.94 3.36 0.50
CA TRP A 46 8.19 2.94 1.69
C TRP A 46 6.70 2.98 1.42
N ILE A 47 5.95 2.02 1.97
CA ILE A 47 4.50 1.92 1.79
C ILE A 47 3.80 1.95 3.15
N LEU A 48 2.85 2.87 3.32
CA LEU A 48 1.97 2.89 4.49
C LEU A 48 0.59 2.40 4.08
N VAL A 49 0.08 1.39 4.78
CA VAL A 49 -1.23 0.80 4.53
C VAL A 49 -2.19 1.24 5.62
N PRO A 50 -3.04 2.26 5.37
CA PRO A 50 -4.06 2.65 6.34
C PRO A 50 -5.11 1.55 6.46
N CYS A 51 -5.26 1.01 7.68
CA CYS A 51 -6.23 -0.02 7.99
C CYS A 51 -7.30 0.55 8.94
N GLU A 52 -8.55 0.60 8.48
CA GLU A 52 -9.67 1.07 9.31
C GLU A 52 -10.11 -0.02 10.28
N MET A 53 -10.26 0.34 11.56
CA MET A 53 -10.70 -0.56 12.63
C MET A 53 -12.18 -0.96 12.48
N GLY A 54 -12.47 -1.89 11.55
CA GLY A 54 -13.80 -2.40 11.24
C GLY A 54 -13.83 -3.92 11.00
N ALA A 55 -15.04 -4.49 10.84
CA ALA A 55 -15.23 -5.94 10.75
C ALA A 55 -14.52 -6.63 9.55
N ARG A 56 -14.09 -5.85 8.54
CA ARG A 56 -13.40 -6.32 7.32
C ARG A 56 -12.05 -5.64 7.12
N ALA A 57 -11.40 -5.26 8.22
CA ALA A 57 -10.13 -4.54 8.24
C ALA A 57 -9.00 -5.28 7.50
N ALA A 58 -8.99 -6.62 7.58
CA ALA A 58 -7.96 -7.46 6.98
C ALA A 58 -8.30 -7.95 5.56
N ASP A 59 -9.58 -7.94 5.16
CA ASP A 59 -10.04 -8.57 3.90
C ASP A 59 -9.39 -7.95 2.65
N GLY A 60 -9.15 -6.63 2.65
CA GLY A 60 -8.51 -5.94 1.53
C GLY A 60 -6.97 -5.90 1.58
N LEU A 61 -6.37 -6.43 2.65
CA LEU A 61 -4.93 -6.38 2.85
C LEU A 61 -4.21 -7.46 2.02
N VAL A 62 -4.82 -8.64 1.85
CA VAL A 62 -4.26 -9.75 1.07
C VAL A 62 -3.99 -9.30 -0.36
N ASP A 63 -5.00 -8.78 -1.07
CA ASP A 63 -4.89 -8.33 -2.45
C ASP A 63 -3.82 -7.24 -2.61
N LEU A 64 -3.73 -6.31 -1.65
CA LEU A 64 -2.72 -5.26 -1.67
C LEU A 64 -1.30 -5.83 -1.49
N LEU A 65 -1.10 -6.75 -0.55
CA LEU A 65 0.19 -7.37 -0.30
C LEU A 65 0.65 -8.27 -1.45
N GLU A 66 -0.27 -8.96 -2.12
CA GLU A 66 0.01 -9.71 -3.35
C GLU A 66 0.51 -8.77 -4.46
N ILE A 67 -0.14 -7.61 -4.64
CA ILE A 67 0.30 -6.60 -5.61
C ILE A 67 1.66 -6.03 -5.24
N ILE A 68 1.91 -5.72 -3.96
CA ILE A 68 3.22 -5.24 -3.49
C ILE A 68 4.29 -6.29 -3.80
N THR A 69 4.02 -7.56 -3.51
CA THR A 69 4.94 -8.67 -3.79
C THR A 69 5.21 -8.81 -5.29
N MET A 70 4.17 -8.68 -6.13
CA MET A 70 4.29 -8.73 -7.59
C MET A 70 5.17 -7.59 -8.14
N LEU A 71 5.01 -6.38 -7.61
CA LEU A 71 5.70 -5.18 -8.12
C LEU A 71 7.11 -5.01 -7.55
N LYS A 72 7.32 -5.38 -6.28
CA LYS A 72 8.55 -5.08 -5.51
C LYS A 72 9.39 -6.32 -5.20
N GLY A 73 8.84 -7.52 -5.39
CA GLY A 73 9.46 -8.79 -5.04
C GLY A 73 9.17 -9.21 -3.59
N ALA A 74 9.34 -10.51 -3.32
CA ALA A 74 9.04 -11.11 -2.02
C ALA A 74 9.92 -10.60 -0.87
N ASP A 75 11.11 -10.06 -1.18
CA ASP A 75 12.04 -9.54 -0.18
C ASP A 75 11.73 -8.09 0.24
N PHE A 76 10.75 -7.44 -0.40
CA PHE A 76 10.36 -6.07 -0.05
C PHE A 76 9.59 -6.04 1.28
N ASN A 77 10.21 -5.44 2.30
CA ASN A 77 9.69 -5.40 3.67
C ASN A 77 9.50 -3.98 4.21
N GLN A 78 9.65 -2.96 3.36
CA GLN A 78 9.48 -1.55 3.69
C GLN A 78 8.02 -1.10 3.59
N TRP A 79 7.10 -1.89 4.15
CA TRP A 79 5.69 -1.52 4.29
C TRP A 79 5.23 -1.64 5.72
N ARG A 80 4.31 -0.78 6.17
CA ARG A 80 3.76 -0.81 7.54
C ARG A 80 2.27 -0.55 7.52
N ILE A 81 1.53 -1.28 8.36
CA ILE A 81 0.11 -1.02 8.61
C ILE A 81 -0.02 0.11 9.61
N VAL A 82 -0.89 1.07 9.30
CA VAL A 82 -1.26 2.16 10.20
C VAL A 82 -2.73 1.99 10.57
N LEU A 83 -3.01 1.72 11.84
CA LEU A 83 -4.38 1.60 12.33
C LEU A 83 -5.03 2.98 12.36
N THR A 84 -6.19 3.10 11.74
CA THR A 84 -6.96 4.34 11.63
C THR A 84 -8.34 4.20 12.27
N LYS A 85 -8.89 5.32 12.75
CA LYS A 85 -10.18 5.37 13.46
C LYS A 85 -10.25 4.44 14.69
N PHE A 86 -9.12 4.24 15.38
CA PHE A 86 -9.07 3.48 16.62
C PHE A 86 -9.90 4.17 17.72
N ASP A 87 -10.86 3.45 18.30
CA ASP A 87 -11.68 3.93 19.42
C ASP A 87 -11.42 3.04 20.63
N ILE A 88 -10.86 3.63 21.69
CA ILE A 88 -10.50 2.91 22.92
C ILE A 88 -11.70 2.22 23.60
N ARG A 89 -12.92 2.72 23.38
CA ARG A 89 -14.15 2.17 23.97
C ARG A 89 -14.58 0.86 23.29
N LYS A 90 -14.13 0.62 22.06
CA LYS A 90 -14.48 -0.57 21.26
C LYS A 90 -13.48 -1.71 21.48
N SER A 91 -13.23 -2.07 22.74
CA SER A 91 -12.20 -3.07 23.11
C SER A 91 -12.35 -4.42 22.40
N VAL A 92 -13.58 -4.92 22.26
CA VAL A 92 -13.86 -6.19 21.57
C VAL A 92 -13.54 -6.10 20.07
N THR A 93 -13.98 -5.04 19.40
CA THR A 93 -13.68 -4.81 17.98
C THR A 93 -12.19 -4.64 17.75
N ASN A 94 -11.52 -3.89 18.63
CA ASN A 94 -10.08 -3.67 18.53
C ASN A 94 -9.31 -4.98 18.67
N ALA A 95 -9.65 -5.81 19.67
CA ALA A 95 -9.02 -7.11 19.86
C ALA A 95 -9.24 -8.04 18.65
N ALA A 96 -10.44 -8.04 18.06
CA ALA A 96 -10.74 -8.84 16.87
C ALA A 96 -9.91 -8.39 15.65
N VAL A 97 -9.84 -7.09 15.39
CA VAL A 97 -9.05 -6.54 14.28
C VAL A 97 -7.56 -6.80 14.48
N LEU A 98 -7.02 -6.54 15.67
CA LEU A 98 -5.61 -6.79 15.99
C LEU A 98 -5.25 -8.28 15.82
N LYS A 99 -6.14 -9.20 16.19
CA LYS A 99 -5.95 -10.64 15.96
C LYS A 99 -5.94 -10.98 14.47
N GLY A 100 -6.82 -10.35 13.67
CA GLY A 100 -6.86 -10.55 12.22
C GLY A 100 -5.64 -9.99 11.48
N LEU A 101 -5.01 -8.95 12.03
CA LEU A 101 -3.80 -8.34 11.47
C LEU A 101 -2.51 -9.00 11.94
N ALA A 102 -2.53 -9.84 12.99
CA ALA A 102 -1.34 -10.49 13.54
C ALA A 102 -0.43 -11.26 12.54
N PRO A 103 -0.92 -11.80 11.40
CA PRO A 103 -0.06 -12.40 10.39
C PRO A 103 0.80 -11.40 9.59
N TYR A 104 0.53 -10.10 9.70
CA TYR A 104 1.11 -9.01 8.90
C TYR A 104 1.85 -7.99 9.77
#